data_AF-A0A839NAL3-F1
#
_entry.id   AF-A0A839NAL3-F1
#
_cell.length_a   1.000
_cell.length_b   1.000
_cell.length_c   1.000
_cell.angle_alpha   90.00
_cell.angle_beta   90.00
_cell.angle_gamma   90.00
#
_symmetry.space_group_name_H-M   'P 1'
#
loop_
_entity.id
_entity.type
_entity.pdbx_description
1 polymer ?
#
loop_
_entity_poly.entity_id
_entity_poly.type
_entity_poly.pdbx_seq_one_letter_code
_entity_poly.pdbx_strand_id
1 'polypeptide(L)'
;MSAVPMTSTTPRVTDFLVTAVSQLVGAEVSRDDNIFDIGVESLMLVDLKEQILDEFGVSVKFSDFFTNFEIDSLASLIAERAEDVR
;
A
#
# COMPACT_ATOMS: atom_id res chain seq x y z
N MET A 1 3.95 -17.91 21.55
CA MET A 1 3.63 -16.72 20.74
C MET A 1 2.81 -17.23 19.57
N SER A 2 1.50 -17.18 19.75
CA SER A 2 0.52 -17.88 18.91
C SER A 2 -0.10 -16.91 17.90
N ALA A 3 -0.22 -17.46 16.69
CA ALA A 3 -1.18 -17.14 15.63
C ALA A 3 -1.08 -15.77 14.95
N VAL A 4 -0.58 -15.80 13.70
CA VAL A 4 -1.41 -15.40 12.55
C VAL A 4 -1.13 -16.35 11.37
N PRO A 5 -1.99 -17.35 11.12
CA PRO A 5 -2.07 -17.99 9.80
C PRO A 5 -3.32 -17.46 9.09
N MET A 6 -3.19 -16.49 8.18
CA MET A 6 -4.25 -16.02 7.27
C MET A 6 -3.65 -15.00 6.26
N THR A 7 -3.91 -15.20 4.96
CA THR A 7 -3.61 -14.33 3.79
C THR A 7 -2.14 -14.25 3.29
N SER A 8 -1.82 -14.96 2.20
CA SER A 8 -0.54 -14.82 1.47
C SER A 8 -0.45 -13.52 0.64
N THR A 9 -1.52 -12.71 0.66
CA THR A 9 -1.72 -11.52 -0.18
C THR A 9 -1.12 -10.28 0.46
N THR A 10 -1.32 -10.06 1.76
CA THR A 10 -0.80 -8.89 2.50
C THR A 10 0.70 -8.68 2.31
N PRO A 11 1.60 -9.67 2.55
CA PRO A 11 3.04 -9.45 2.36
C PRO A 11 3.43 -9.10 0.92
N ARG A 12 2.68 -9.57 -0.09
CA ARG A 12 2.91 -9.21 -1.50
C ARG A 12 2.51 -7.76 -1.78
N VAL A 13 1.40 -7.30 -1.21
CA VAL A 13 0.97 -5.90 -1.33
C VAL A 13 1.96 -4.98 -0.61
N THR A 14 2.43 -5.35 0.58
CA THR A 14 3.43 -4.57 1.33
C THR A 14 4.71 -4.37 0.50
N ASP A 15 5.27 -5.45 -0.04
CA ASP A 15 6.50 -5.40 -0.85
C ASP A 15 6.33 -4.54 -2.12
N PHE A 16 5.17 -4.67 -2.77
CA PHE A 16 4.80 -3.84 -3.91
C PHE A 16 4.73 -2.35 -3.53
N LEU A 17 4.03 -2.01 -2.44
CA LEU A 17 3.89 -0.62 -1.99
C LEU A 17 5.25 -0.03 -1.61
N VAL A 18 6.08 -0.75 -0.86
CA VAL A 18 7.44 -0.30 -0.52
C VAL A 18 8.23 0.01 -1.80
N THR A 19 8.18 -0.88 -2.78
CA THR A 19 8.90 -0.73 -4.06
C THR A 19 8.35 0.43 -4.90
N ALA A 20 7.03 0.56 -5.01
CA ALA A 20 6.39 1.63 -5.78
C ALA A 20 6.65 3.00 -5.14
N VAL A 21 6.49 3.09 -3.82
CA VAL A 21 6.71 4.34 -3.07
C VAL A 21 8.17 4.74 -3.11
N SER A 22 9.11 3.80 -2.91
CA SER A 22 10.56 4.08 -3.01
C SER A 22 10.95 4.67 -4.37
N GLN A 23 10.33 4.18 -5.45
CA GLN A 23 10.56 4.71 -6.80
C GLN A 23 9.95 6.11 -6.99
N LEU A 24 8.78 6.38 -6.39
CA LEU A 24 8.12 7.68 -6.47
C LEU A 24 8.88 8.76 -5.70
N VAL A 25 9.37 8.45 -4.49
CA VAL A 25 10.12 9.41 -3.66
C VAL A 25 11.62 9.46 -3.98
N GLY A 26 12.15 8.45 -4.65
CA GLY A 26 13.58 8.35 -4.98
C GLY A 26 14.47 8.07 -3.76
N ALA A 27 13.93 7.43 -2.73
CA ALA A 27 14.60 7.11 -1.48
C ALA A 27 14.21 5.70 -1.01
N GLU A 28 14.99 5.11 -0.10
CA GLU A 28 14.65 3.83 0.52
C GLU A 28 13.52 4.03 1.53
N VAL A 29 12.51 3.17 1.46
CA VAL A 29 11.29 3.24 2.29
C VAL A 29 11.10 1.93 3.03
N SER A 30 10.71 2.01 4.29
CA SER A 30 10.32 0.86 5.11
C SER A 30 8.81 0.70 5.17
N ARG A 31 8.34 -0.51 5.44
CA ARG A 31 6.89 -0.79 5.60
C ARG A 31 6.24 -0.06 6.77
N ASP A 32 7.03 0.32 7.77
CA ASP A 32 6.61 1.06 8.96
C ASP A 32 6.73 2.59 8.75
N ASP A 33 7.24 3.03 7.59
CA ASP A 33 7.33 4.47 7.29
C ASP A 33 5.97 5.06 6.96
N ASN A 34 5.79 6.30 7.40
CA ASN A 34 4.64 7.10 7.04
C ASN A 34 4.85 7.71 5.66
N ILE A 35 3.96 7.41 4.72
CA ILE A 35 4.08 7.87 3.33
C ILE A 35 4.15 9.39 3.19
N PHE A 36 3.51 10.15 4.08
CA PHE A 36 3.59 11.61 4.05
C PHE A 36 4.88 12.16 4.68
N ASP A 37 5.50 11.41 5.60
CA ASP A 37 6.75 11.81 6.26
C ASP A 37 7.94 11.65 5.30
N ILE A 38 7.92 10.59 4.49
CA ILE A 38 8.93 10.34 3.43
C ILE A 38 8.73 11.19 2.17
N GLY A 39 7.75 12.09 2.16
CA GLY A 39 7.55 13.08 1.09
C GLY A 39 6.66 12.65 -0.07
N VAL A 40 5.76 11.67 0.12
CA VAL A 40 4.76 11.33 -0.91
C VAL A 40 3.78 12.49 -1.09
N GLU A 41 3.70 12.99 -2.32
CA GLU A 41 2.76 14.06 -2.70
C GLU A 41 1.48 13.52 -3.34
N SER A 42 0.42 14.34 -3.33
CA SER A 42 -0.89 13.97 -3.90
C SER A 42 -0.84 13.53 -5.37
N LEU A 43 0.11 14.04 -6.16
CA LEU A 43 0.31 13.61 -7.54
C LEU A 43 0.86 12.19 -7.61
N MET A 44 1.86 11.85 -6.79
CA MET A 44 2.42 10.50 -6.71
C MET A 44 1.38 9.47 -6.25
N LEU A 45 0.42 9.89 -5.42
CA LEU A 45 -0.71 9.06 -5.03
C LEU A 45 -1.64 8.73 -6.21
N VAL A 46 -1.74 9.59 -7.23
CA VAL A 46 -2.49 9.26 -8.46
C VAL A 46 -1.82 8.08 -9.17
N ASP A 47 -0.52 8.17 -9.41
CA ASP A 47 0.26 7.09 -10.04
C ASP A 47 0.20 5.79 -9.22
N LEU A 48 0.39 5.89 -7.90
CA LEU A 48 0.33 4.72 -7.01
C LEU A 48 -1.04 4.03 -7.06
N LYS A 49 -2.14 4.80 -7.11
CA LYS A 49 -3.49 4.25 -7.22
C LYS A 49 -3.72 3.51 -8.52
N GLU A 50 -3.23 4.04 -9.64
CA GLU A 50 -3.33 3.37 -10.93
C GLU A 50 -2.54 2.06 -10.93
N GLN A 51 -1.34 2.05 -10.35
CA GLN A 51 -0.53 0.83 -10.21
C GLN A 51 -1.21 -0.23 -9.34
N ILE A 52 -1.83 0.15 -8.22
CA ILE A 52 -2.59 -0.78 -7.35
C ILE A 52 -3.81 -1.36 -8.09
N LEU A 53 -4.51 -0.52 -8.84
CA LEU A 53 -5.66 -0.95 -9.63
C LEU A 53 -5.26 -1.93 -10.74
N ASP A 54 -4.14 -1.70 -11.41
CA ASP A 54 -3.63 -2.56 -12.48
C ASP A 54 -3.13 -3.91 -11.94
N GLU A 55 -2.34 -3.90 -10.86
CA GLU A 55 -1.73 -5.13 -10.29
C GLU A 55 -2.74 -5.97 -9.48
N PHE A 56 -3.62 -5.33 -8.71
CA PHE A 56 -4.51 -6.03 -7.77
C PHE A 56 -6.01 -5.91 -8.11
N GLY A 57 -6.40 -5.05 -9.06
CA GLY A 57 -7.82 -4.79 -9.35
C GLY A 57 -8.54 -3.97 -8.27
N VAL A 58 -7.80 -3.33 -7.34
CA VAL A 58 -8.36 -2.61 -6.20
C VAL A 58 -8.32 -1.10 -6.42
N SER A 59 -9.47 -0.44 -6.32
CA SER A 59 -9.55 1.02 -6.39
C SER A 59 -9.41 1.65 -4.99
N VAL A 60 -8.30 2.34 -4.75
CA VAL A 60 -8.01 3.03 -3.48
C VAL A 60 -8.40 4.51 -3.55
N LYS A 61 -9.08 5.04 -2.53
CA LYS A 61 -9.46 6.46 -2.48
C LYS A 61 -8.35 7.27 -1.83
N PHE A 62 -8.26 8.56 -2.15
CA PHE A 62 -7.33 9.47 -1.48
C PHE A 62 -7.53 9.46 0.04
N SER A 63 -8.78 9.42 0.49
CA SER A 63 -9.14 9.32 1.91
C SER A 63 -8.53 8.11 2.62
N ASP A 64 -8.29 6.99 1.91
CA ASP A 64 -7.68 5.80 2.51
C ASP A 64 -6.22 6.04 2.86
N PHE A 65 -5.49 6.82 2.05
CA PHE A 65 -4.10 7.24 2.34
C PHE A 65 -4.05 8.19 3.53
N PHE A 66 -5.00 9.13 3.65
CA PHE A 66 -5.08 10.03 4.82
C PHE A 66 -5.55 9.34 6.10
N THR A 67 -6.12 8.14 6.01
CA THR A 67 -6.57 7.35 7.16
C THR A 67 -5.50 6.33 7.58
N ASN A 68 -4.76 5.80 6.60
CA ASN A 68 -3.72 4.79 6.80
C ASN A 68 -2.36 5.39 6.41
N PHE A 69 -1.68 5.90 7.41
CA PHE A 69 -0.41 6.60 7.24
C PHE A 69 0.76 5.67 6.94
N GLU A 70 0.71 4.43 7.44
CA GLU A 70 1.77 3.43 7.31
C GLU A 70 1.51 2.51 6.12
N ILE A 71 2.59 2.07 5.45
CA ILE A 71 2.50 1.15 4.31
C ILE A 71 1.84 -0.17 4.71
N ASP A 72 2.13 -0.71 5.89
CA ASP A 72 1.56 -1.98 6.35
C ASP A 72 0.03 -1.91 6.55
N SER A 73 -0.47 -0.78 7.08
CA SER A 73 -1.90 -0.53 7.22
C SER A 73 -2.60 -0.42 5.85
N LEU A 74 -1.98 0.27 4.89
CA LEU A 74 -2.47 0.34 3.51
C LEU A 74 -2.45 -1.03 2.82
N ALA A 75 -1.39 -1.81 3.02
CA ALA A 75 -1.26 -3.13 2.44
C ALA A 75 -2.35 -4.08 2.92
N SER A 76 -2.65 -4.03 4.22
CA SER A 76 -3.73 -4.82 4.84
C SER A 76 -5.08 -4.46 4.22
N LEU A 77 -5.38 -3.16 4.11
CA LEU A 77 -6.63 -2.69 3.49
C LEU A 77 -6.77 -3.17 2.04
N ILE A 78 -5.71 -3.04 1.24
CA ILE A 78 -5.73 -3.44 -0.17
C ILE A 78 -5.85 -4.96 -0.29
N ALA A 79 -5.15 -5.73 0.53
CA ALA A 79 -5.23 -7.19 0.53
C ALA A 79 -6.65 -7.68 0.85
N GLU A 80 -7.30 -7.13 1.88
CA GLU A 80 -8.69 -7.46 2.20
C GLU A 80 -9.64 -7.16 1.03
N ARG A 81 -9.44 -6.02 0.34
CA ARG A 81 -10.27 -5.64 -0.81
C ARG A 81 -10.00 -6.50 -2.04
N ALA A 82 -8.75 -6.91 -2.26
CA ALA A 82 -8.38 -7.79 -3.36
C ALA A 82 -8.98 -9.20 -3.18
N GLU A 83 -9.18 -9.63 -1.93
CA GLU A 83 -9.85 -10.89 -1.61
C GLU A 83 -11.38 -10.79 -1.80
N ASP A 84 -11.99 -9.65 -1.48
CA ASP A 84 -13.44 -9.41 -1.66
C ASP A 84 -13.86 -9.27 -3.14
N VAL A 85 -12.94 -8.86 -4.02
CA VAL A 85 -13.17 -8.73 -5.47
C VAL A 85 -13.19 -10.10 -6.20
N ARG A 86 -12.83 -11.21 -5.53
CA ARG A 86 -12.83 -12.58 -6.09
C ARG A 86 -14.13 -13.35 -5.85
#